data_AF-A0A9D1H581-F1
#
_entry.id   AF-A0A9D1H581-F1
#
_cell.length_a   1.000
_cell.length_b   1.000
_cell.length_c   1.000
_cell.angle_alpha   90.00
_cell.angle_beta   90.00
_cell.angle_gamma   90.00
#
_symmetry.space_group_name_H-M   'P 1'
#
loop_
_entity.id
_entity.type
_entity.pdbx_description
1 polymer ?
#
loop_
_entity_poly.entity_id
_entity_poly.type
_entity_poly.pdbx_seq_one_letter_code
_entity_poly.pdbx_strand_id
1 'polypeptide(L)'
;MTDAQQRAAAKNFAEVWSGQGYEKGDSQKFWLQLLEEVYGVEHPAQFIQFEEKVLLDNTSFIDGFIPDTRVLIEQKSLDKDLKKAIRQSDGSFLTPFQQAKRYITELPVSKHPRWVVTCNFSTFFVYDMERPSGEPEIIK
;
A
#
# COMPACT_ATOMS: atom_id res chain seq x y z
N MET A 1 8.85 16.97 -13.04
CA MET A 1 8.70 17.78 -11.81
C MET A 1 10.07 18.06 -11.22
N THR A 2 10.33 19.24 -10.64
CA THR A 2 11.58 19.51 -9.90
C THR A 2 11.48 19.05 -8.45
N ASP A 3 12.60 18.82 -7.77
CA ASP A 3 12.63 18.45 -6.34
C ASP A 3 11.85 19.44 -5.45
N ALA A 4 11.91 20.73 -5.76
CA ALA A 4 11.21 21.75 -5.00
C ALA A 4 9.68 21.63 -5.17
N GLN A 5 9.22 21.40 -6.41
CA GLN A 5 7.81 21.16 -6.70
C GLN A 5 7.33 19.87 -6.04
N GLN A 6 8.13 18.80 -6.09
CA GLN A 6 7.79 17.53 -5.45
C GLN A 6 7.63 17.65 -3.94
N ARG A 7 8.54 18.34 -3.27
CA ARG A 7 8.45 18.59 -1.82
C ARG A 7 7.21 19.42 -1.46
N ALA A 8 6.87 20.42 -2.27
CA ALA A 8 5.66 21.21 -2.06
C ALA A 8 4.39 20.36 -2.24
N ALA A 9 4.35 19.51 -3.28
CA ALA A 9 3.24 18.59 -3.52
C ALA A 9 3.10 17.55 -2.40
N ALA A 10 4.20 16.96 -1.93
CA ALA A 10 4.21 16.03 -0.80
C ALA A 10 3.66 16.68 0.48
N LYS A 11 4.03 17.94 0.75
CA LYS A 11 3.50 18.69 1.88
C LYS A 11 1.99 18.91 1.77
N ASN A 12 1.51 19.36 0.61
CA ASN A 12 0.08 19.56 0.37
C ASN A 12 -0.70 18.24 0.48
N PHE A 13 -0.17 17.16 -0.08
CA PHE A 13 -0.75 15.81 0.04
C PHE A 13 -0.91 15.40 1.52
N ALA A 14 0.13 15.57 2.33
CA ALA A 14 0.08 15.26 3.76
C ALA A 14 -0.94 16.14 4.51
N GLU A 15 -1.05 17.43 4.16
CA GLU A 15 -2.04 18.33 4.74
C GLU A 15 -3.47 17.93 4.38
N VAL A 16 -3.71 17.53 3.12
CA VAL A 16 -5.01 17.03 2.67
C VAL A 16 -5.40 15.79 3.46
N TRP A 17 -4.54 14.79 3.57
CA TRP A 17 -4.88 13.51 4.20
C TRP A 17 -4.72 13.48 5.72
N SER A 18 -4.25 14.57 6.33
CA SER A 18 -4.10 14.69 7.77
C SER A 18 -5.42 14.47 8.51
N GLY A 19 -5.46 13.45 9.37
CA GLY A 19 -6.61 13.18 10.22
C GLY A 19 -7.82 12.56 9.52
N GLN A 20 -7.69 12.12 8.26
CA GLN A 20 -8.73 11.42 7.52
C GLN A 20 -8.23 10.17 6.80
N GLY A 21 -9.16 9.30 6.38
CA GLY A 21 -8.86 8.09 5.63
C GLY A 21 -9.69 6.88 6.05
N TYR A 22 -10.66 6.53 5.22
CA TYR A 22 -11.46 5.31 5.34
C TYR A 22 -11.11 4.30 4.25
N GLU A 23 -10.66 3.11 4.66
CA GLU A 23 -10.08 2.07 3.79
C GLU A 23 -10.97 1.70 2.58
N LYS A 24 -12.29 1.64 2.73
CA LYS A 24 -13.14 1.28 1.57
C LYS A 24 -13.48 2.44 0.65
N GLY A 25 -13.46 3.67 1.16
CA GLY A 25 -13.94 4.85 0.42
C GLY A 25 -12.84 5.70 -0.20
N ASP A 26 -11.65 5.68 0.40
CA ASP A 26 -10.63 6.68 0.16
C ASP A 26 -9.31 6.11 -0.38
N SER A 27 -9.07 4.80 -0.24
CA SER A 27 -7.80 4.17 -0.59
C SER A 27 -7.39 4.44 -2.05
N GLN A 28 -8.27 4.19 -3.01
CA GLN A 28 -7.94 4.42 -4.42
C GLN A 28 -7.64 5.89 -4.70
N LYS A 29 -8.40 6.83 -4.12
CA LYS A 29 -8.16 8.27 -4.27
C LYS A 29 -6.81 8.68 -3.69
N PHE A 30 -6.49 8.19 -2.50
CA PHE A 30 -5.21 8.44 -1.83
C PHE A 30 -4.03 8.05 -2.71
N TRP A 31 -4.03 6.82 -3.23
CA TRP A 31 -2.93 6.32 -4.05
C TRP A 31 -2.84 6.98 -5.42
N LEU A 32 -3.99 7.24 -6.08
CA LEU A 32 -4.01 7.96 -7.35
C LEU A 32 -3.47 9.38 -7.19
N GLN A 33 -3.91 10.11 -6.16
CA GLN A 33 -3.45 11.47 -5.89
C GLN A 33 -1.95 11.49 -5.54
N LEU A 34 -1.47 10.54 -4.74
CA LEU A 34 -0.05 10.43 -4.42
C LEU A 34 0.80 10.23 -5.68
N LEU A 35 0.40 9.30 -6.55
CA LEU A 35 1.13 8.99 -7.78
C LEU A 35 1.13 10.17 -8.76
N GLU A 36 -0.01 10.84 -8.92
CA GLU A 36 -0.15 11.98 -9.83
C GLU A 36 0.55 13.22 -9.30
N GLU A 37 0.18 13.70 -8.11
CA GLU A 37 0.61 15.01 -7.61
C GLU A 37 2.04 14.98 -7.06
N VAL A 38 2.42 13.88 -6.38
CA VAL A 38 3.73 13.79 -5.72
C VAL A 38 4.75 13.06 -6.58
N TYR A 39 4.36 12.04 -7.34
CA TYR A 39 5.31 11.31 -8.21
C TYR A 39 5.25 11.73 -9.67
N GLY A 40 4.28 12.57 -10.07
CA GLY A 40 4.19 13.07 -11.43
C GLY A 40 3.82 12.01 -12.46
N VAL A 41 3.15 10.93 -12.04
CA VAL A 41 2.66 9.88 -12.94
C VAL A 41 1.48 10.43 -13.73
N GLU A 42 1.62 10.55 -15.05
CA GLU A 42 0.63 11.20 -15.93
C GLU A 42 -0.71 10.44 -16.01
N HIS A 43 -0.66 9.11 -15.94
CA HIS A 43 -1.86 8.25 -16.04
C HIS A 43 -1.88 7.24 -14.88
N PRO A 44 -2.10 7.68 -13.63
CA PRO A 44 -1.95 6.84 -12.45
C PRO A 44 -2.88 5.62 -12.48
N ALA A 45 -4.11 5.77 -13.00
CA ALA A 45 -5.07 4.67 -13.13
C ALA A 45 -4.64 3.54 -14.09
N GLN A 46 -3.65 3.79 -14.97
CA GLN A 46 -3.04 2.77 -15.82
C GLN A 46 -1.77 2.18 -15.19
N PHE A 47 -1.23 2.84 -14.17
CA PHE A 47 0.04 2.51 -13.53
C PHE A 47 -0.13 1.63 -12.29
N ILE A 48 -1.21 1.82 -11.53
CA ILE A 48 -1.59 0.99 -10.37
C ILE A 48 -2.84 0.17 -10.67
N GLN A 49 -2.82 -1.09 -10.23
CA GLN A 49 -3.95 -2.02 -10.27
C GLN A 49 -4.54 -2.14 -8.87
N PHE A 50 -5.84 -1.97 -8.73
CA PHE A 50 -6.54 -2.09 -7.44
C PHE A 50 -7.41 -3.35 -7.43
N GLU A 51 -7.67 -3.87 -6.23
CA GLU A 51 -8.58 -4.99 -6.00
C GLU A 51 -8.22 -6.24 -6.84
N GLU A 52 -6.92 -6.54 -6.99
CA GLU A 52 -6.49 -7.76 -7.67
C GLU A 52 -6.92 -8.99 -6.84
N LYS A 53 -7.71 -9.87 -7.45
CA LYS A 53 -8.19 -11.09 -6.80
C LYS A 53 -7.02 -12.05 -6.53
N VAL A 54 -6.98 -12.54 -5.30
CA VAL A 54 -6.08 -13.62 -4.87
C VAL A 54 -6.93 -14.74 -4.28
N LEU A 55 -6.72 -15.95 -4.78
CA LEU A 55 -7.42 -17.14 -4.31
C LEU A 55 -6.63 -17.75 -3.15
N LEU A 56 -7.04 -17.43 -1.91
CA LEU A 56 -6.62 -18.14 -0.70
C LEU A 56 -7.67 -19.24 -0.40
N ASP A 57 -7.83 -19.60 0.88
CA ASP A 57 -8.95 -20.44 1.34
C ASP A 57 -10.33 -19.81 0.98
N ASN A 58 -10.36 -18.48 0.87
CA ASN A 58 -11.47 -17.69 0.35
C ASN A 58 -10.93 -16.65 -0.66
N THR A 59 -11.80 -16.11 -1.50
CA THR A 59 -11.45 -14.98 -2.38
C THR A 59 -11.08 -13.76 -1.54
N SER A 60 -9.84 -13.30 -1.69
CA SER A 60 -9.32 -12.06 -1.09
C SER A 60 -8.85 -11.11 -2.19
N PHE A 61 -8.52 -9.88 -1.81
CA PHE A 61 -8.16 -8.82 -2.75
C PHE A 61 -6.90 -8.11 -2.24
N ILE A 62 -5.96 -7.84 -3.16
CA ILE A 62 -4.83 -6.95 -2.90
C ILE A 62 -5.33 -5.51 -3.09
N ASP A 63 -5.07 -4.64 -2.11
CA ASP A 63 -5.55 -3.27 -2.16
C ASP A 63 -4.93 -2.51 -3.34
N GLY A 64 -3.62 -2.65 -3.57
CA GLY A 64 -2.96 -2.08 -4.75
C GLY A 64 -1.71 -2.84 -5.20
N PHE A 65 -1.43 -2.83 -6.50
CA PHE A 65 -0.23 -3.40 -7.08
C PHE A 65 0.30 -2.52 -8.21
N ILE A 66 1.60 -2.22 -8.19
CA ILE A 66 2.30 -1.48 -9.24
C ILE A 66 3.29 -2.43 -9.91
N PRO A 67 2.97 -2.96 -11.10
CA PRO A 67 3.80 -3.98 -11.77
C PRO A 67 5.21 -3.50 -12.10
N ASP A 68 5.34 -2.29 -12.64
CA ASP A 68 6.59 -1.75 -13.18
C ASP A 68 7.69 -1.63 -12.12
N THR A 69 7.30 -1.30 -10.88
CA THR A 69 8.20 -1.18 -9.73
C THR A 69 8.09 -2.36 -8.76
N ARG A 70 7.24 -3.35 -9.06
CA ARG A 70 6.95 -4.53 -8.24
C ARG A 70 6.59 -4.15 -6.79
N VAL A 71 5.68 -3.20 -6.61
CA VAL A 71 5.18 -2.75 -5.30
C VAL A 71 3.82 -3.37 -5.04
N LEU A 72 3.67 -4.06 -3.91
CA LEU A 72 2.38 -4.52 -3.38
C LEU A 72 1.98 -3.63 -2.20
N ILE A 73 0.75 -3.15 -2.22
CA ILE A 73 0.18 -2.24 -1.23
C ILE A 73 -0.89 -2.98 -0.41
N GLU A 74 -0.78 -2.85 0.91
CA GLU A 74 -1.82 -3.20 1.87
C GLU A 74 -2.26 -1.94 2.63
N GLN A 75 -3.48 -1.50 2.39
CA GLN A 75 -4.04 -0.29 2.97
C GLN A 75 -4.88 -0.64 4.20
N LYS A 76 -4.88 0.25 5.19
CA LYS A 76 -5.75 0.17 6.37
C LYS A 76 -6.40 1.51 6.65
N SER A 77 -7.49 1.47 7.40
CA SER A 77 -8.14 2.69 7.92
C SER A 77 -7.22 3.44 8.89
N LEU A 78 -7.40 4.76 8.99
CA LEU A 78 -6.52 5.64 9.78
C LEU A 78 -6.32 5.23 11.25
N ASP A 79 -7.36 4.65 11.86
CA ASP A 79 -7.36 4.21 13.26
C ASP A 79 -6.57 2.92 13.51
N LYS A 80 -6.07 2.25 12.46
CA LYS A 80 -5.37 0.97 12.57
C LYS A 80 -3.87 1.16 12.82
N ASP A 81 -3.37 0.39 13.77
CA ASP A 81 -1.95 0.26 14.07
C ASP A 81 -1.32 -0.79 13.14
N LEU A 82 -0.44 -0.35 12.25
CA LEU A 82 0.22 -1.19 11.24
C LEU A 82 1.15 -2.26 11.84
N LYS A 83 1.51 -2.17 13.13
CA LYS A 83 2.33 -3.19 13.82
C LYS A 83 1.51 -4.26 14.52
N LYS A 84 0.20 -4.05 14.70
CA LYS A 84 -0.66 -4.98 15.43
C LYS A 84 -1.37 -5.94 14.50
N ALA A 85 -1.63 -7.13 15.01
CA ALA A 85 -2.45 -8.09 14.31
C ALA A 85 -3.90 -7.60 14.25
N ILE A 86 -4.48 -7.64 13.06
CA ILE A 86 -5.85 -7.23 12.76
C ILE A 86 -6.62 -8.49 12.35
N ARG A 87 -7.86 -8.61 12.82
CA ARG A 87 -8.74 -9.73 12.50
C ARG A 87 -9.13 -9.69 11.03
N GLN A 88 -8.91 -10.79 10.33
CA GLN A 88 -9.20 -10.99 8.91
C GLN A 88 -10.58 -11.61 8.69
N SER A 89 -11.05 -11.64 7.45
CA SER A 89 -12.36 -12.20 7.07
C SER A 89 -12.49 -13.70 7.40
N ASP A 90 -11.39 -14.44 7.31
CA ASP A 90 -11.30 -15.86 7.68
C ASP A 90 -11.13 -16.11 9.20
N GLY A 91 -11.12 -15.03 10.00
CA GLY A 91 -10.97 -15.09 11.45
C GLY A 91 -9.52 -15.15 11.96
N SER A 92 -8.53 -15.26 11.06
CA SER A 92 -7.11 -15.16 11.45
C SER A 92 -6.75 -13.76 11.94
N PHE A 93 -5.63 -13.64 12.65
CA PHE A 93 -5.07 -12.38 13.11
C PHE A 93 -3.70 -12.18 12.50
N LEU A 94 -3.59 -11.21 11.61
CA LEU A 94 -2.35 -10.92 10.86
C LEU A 94 -2.05 -9.43 10.94
N THR A 95 -0.78 -9.05 11.06
CA THR A 95 -0.40 -7.68 10.75
C THR A 95 -0.63 -7.40 9.26
N PRO A 96 -0.79 -6.14 8.84
CA PRO A 96 -0.89 -5.80 7.42
C PRO A 96 0.26 -6.37 6.57
N PHE A 97 1.48 -6.38 7.10
CA PHE A 97 2.62 -6.99 6.41
C PHE A 97 2.51 -8.51 6.29
N GLN A 98 2.03 -9.20 7.33
CA GLN A 98 1.80 -10.64 7.28
C GLN A 98 0.68 -11.01 6.30
N GLN A 99 -0.37 -10.18 6.23
CA GLN A 99 -1.45 -10.29 5.25
C GLN A 99 -0.91 -10.18 3.82
N ALA A 100 -0.14 -9.12 3.53
CA ALA A 100 0.56 -8.97 2.24
C ALA A 100 1.44 -10.19 1.90
N LYS A 101 2.23 -10.69 2.86
CA LYS A 101 3.05 -11.90 2.65
C LYS A 101 2.23 -13.13 2.29
N ARG A 102 1.04 -13.28 2.87
CA ARG A 102 0.13 -14.38 2.52
C ARG A 102 -0.40 -14.26 1.09
N TYR A 103 -0.65 -13.04 0.59
CA TYR A 103 -1.00 -12.89 -0.82
C TYR A 103 0.15 -13.31 -1.75
N ILE A 104 1.39 -12.95 -1.40
CA ILE A 104 2.57 -13.26 -2.21
C ILE A 104 2.77 -14.77 -2.40
N THR A 105 2.42 -15.62 -1.41
CA THR A 105 2.56 -17.08 -1.55
C THR A 105 1.68 -17.67 -2.64
N GLU A 106 0.55 -17.03 -2.96
CA GLU A 106 -0.37 -17.46 -4.02
C GLU A 106 -0.08 -16.80 -5.38
N LEU A 107 0.79 -15.80 -5.42
CA LEU A 107 1.16 -15.14 -6.67
C LEU A 107 2.18 -15.99 -7.44
N PRO A 108 2.10 -16.03 -8.79
CA PRO A 108 3.19 -16.52 -9.61
C PRO A 108 4.49 -15.77 -9.27
N VAL A 109 5.63 -16.47 -9.32
CA VAL A 109 6.95 -15.89 -9.00
C VAL A 109 7.24 -14.62 -9.81
N SER A 110 6.79 -14.56 -11.06
CA SER A 110 6.91 -13.38 -11.92
C SER A 110 6.18 -12.13 -11.40
N LYS A 111 5.16 -12.32 -10.55
CA LYS A 111 4.39 -11.27 -9.87
C LYS A 111 4.85 -11.00 -8.43
N HIS A 112 5.87 -11.70 -7.92
CA HIS A 112 6.35 -11.44 -6.56
C HIS A 112 6.82 -9.98 -6.44
N PRO A 113 6.44 -9.24 -5.39
CA PRO A 113 6.86 -7.86 -5.24
C PRO A 113 8.33 -7.75 -4.80
N ARG A 114 9.02 -6.71 -5.24
CA ARG A 114 10.30 -6.25 -4.67
C ARG A 114 10.07 -5.51 -3.36
N TRP A 115 8.93 -4.81 -3.26
CA TRP A 115 8.55 -3.96 -2.15
C TRP A 115 7.14 -4.27 -1.67
N VAL A 116 6.95 -4.33 -0.36
CA VAL A 116 5.62 -4.30 0.24
C VAL A 116 5.46 -2.97 0.96
N VAL A 117 4.35 -2.28 0.74
CA VAL A 117 4.01 -1.04 1.43
C VAL A 117 2.73 -1.26 2.22
N THR A 118 2.77 -1.04 3.53
CA THR A 118 1.56 -0.99 4.34
C THR A 118 1.30 0.46 4.74
N CYS A 119 0.07 0.94 4.59
CA CYS A 119 -0.26 2.35 4.86
C CYS A 119 -1.60 2.47 5.61
N ASN A 120 -1.72 3.45 6.49
CA ASN A 120 -2.96 3.82 7.17
C ASN A 120 -3.35 5.28 6.93
N PHE A 121 -3.06 5.84 5.75
CA PHE A 121 -3.23 7.25 5.37
C PHE A 121 -2.30 8.25 6.09
N SER A 122 -1.82 7.93 7.30
CA SER A 122 -0.91 8.79 8.07
C SER A 122 0.53 8.30 8.09
N THR A 123 0.78 7.01 7.90
CA THR A 123 2.14 6.46 7.97
C THR A 123 2.30 5.37 6.94
N PHE A 124 3.45 5.37 6.26
CA PHE A 124 3.86 4.33 5.34
C PHE A 124 4.93 3.47 6.00
N PHE A 125 4.81 2.16 5.87
CA PHE A 125 5.86 1.22 6.20
C PHE A 125 6.29 0.56 4.89
N VAL A 126 7.55 0.73 4.51
CA VAL A 126 8.10 0.23 3.26
C VAL A 126 9.06 -0.90 3.57
N TYR A 127 8.68 -2.12 3.15
CA TYR A 127 9.42 -3.35 3.39
C TYR A 127 10.18 -3.78 2.15
N ASP A 128 11.46 -4.09 2.33
CA ASP A 128 12.37 -4.62 1.32
C ASP A 128 12.24 -6.15 1.26
N MET A 129 11.70 -6.72 0.16
CA MET A 129 11.50 -8.18 0.05
C MET A 129 12.76 -8.98 -0.30
N GLU A 130 13.90 -8.34 -0.60
CA GLU A 130 15.21 -9.01 -0.60
C GLU A 130 15.67 -9.28 0.83
N ARG A 131 15.08 -8.59 1.81
CA ARG A 131 15.30 -8.78 3.24
C ARG A 131 13.94 -8.97 3.94
N PRO A 132 13.23 -10.10 3.70
CA PRO A 132 11.83 -10.29 4.13
C PRO A 132 11.61 -10.43 5.65
N SER A 133 12.70 -10.42 6.43
CA SER A 133 12.74 -10.35 7.89
C SER A 133 13.31 -9.03 8.42
N GLY A 134 13.59 -8.07 7.54
CA GLY A 134 14.09 -6.74 7.89
C GLY A 134 12.98 -5.84 8.40
N GLU A 135 13.38 -4.85 9.19
CA GLU A 135 12.48 -3.77 9.62
C GLU A 135 12.11 -2.87 8.43
N PRO A 136 10.87 -2.34 8.39
CA PRO A 136 10.46 -1.41 7.35
C PRO A 136 11.08 -0.03 7.56
N GLU A 137 11.23 0.70 6.47
CA GLU A 137 11.36 2.16 6.55
C GLU A 137 9.99 2.75 6.91
N ILE A 138 9.96 3.64 7.91
CA ILE A 138 8.73 4.26 8.41
C ILE A 138 8.73 5.74 8.02
N ILE A 139 7.73 6.14 7.24
CA ILE A 139 7.54 7.52 6.75
C ILE A 139 6.24 8.06 7.35
N LYS A 140 6.31 9.24 7.98
CA LYS A 140 5.19 9.93 8.63
C LYS A 140 4.91 11.27 7.97
#